data_AF-A0A2D4RW16-F1
#
_entry.id   AF-A0A2D4RW16-F1
#
_cell.length_a   1.000
_cell.length_b   1.000
_cell.length_c   1.000
_cell.angle_alpha   90.00
_cell.angle_beta   90.00
_cell.angle_gamma   90.00
#
_symmetry.space_group_name_H-M   'P 1'
#
loop_
_entity.id
_entity.type
_entity.pdbx_description
1 polymer ?
#
loop_
_entity_poly.entity_id
_entity_poly.type
_entity_poly.pdbx_seq_one_letter_code
_entity_poly.pdbx_strand_id
1 'polypeptide(L)'
;MTRYAYLISMPAFVFNVISQSSVPLSTKLMMVGYSVLTHIMVAIGAVFVGKILGRSREIIAAFVLISIFGNVGNFGLSLLDF
;
A
#
# COMPACT_ATOMS: atom_id res chain seq x y z
N MET A 1 -20.53 20.25 -1.48
CA MET A 1 -20.82 18.96 -2.15
C MET A 1 -19.65 17.97 -2.15
N THR A 2 -18.39 18.42 -2.12
CA THR A 2 -17.19 17.56 -2.20
C THR A 2 -16.92 16.67 -0.96
N ARG A 3 -17.19 17.13 0.26
CA ARG A 3 -16.90 16.33 1.49
C ARG A 3 -17.76 15.08 1.63
N TYR A 4 -19.05 15.15 1.30
CA TYR A 4 -19.95 13.99 1.40
C TYR A 4 -19.56 12.89 0.41
N ALA A 5 -19.28 13.27 -0.85
CA ALA A 5 -18.82 12.34 -1.87
C ALA A 5 -17.51 11.65 -1.45
N TYR A 6 -16.57 12.39 -0.87
CA TYR A 6 -15.26 11.85 -0.48
C TYR A 6 -15.30 11.00 0.79
N LEU A 7 -16.08 11.41 1.80
CA LEU A 7 -16.09 10.74 3.12
C LEU A 7 -17.10 9.60 3.21
N ILE A 8 -18.16 9.63 2.40
CA ILE A 8 -19.27 8.67 2.51
C ILE A 8 -19.43 7.89 1.20
N SER A 9 -19.59 8.58 0.07
CA SER A 9 -19.89 7.90 -1.21
C SER A 9 -18.71 7.07 -1.72
N MET A 10 -17.48 7.57 -1.62
CA MET A 10 -16.28 6.84 -2.05
C MET A 10 -16.04 5.56 -1.24
N PRO A 11 -16.03 5.58 0.10
CA PRO A 11 -15.96 4.35 0.88
C PRO A 11 -17.12 3.39 0.59
N ALA A 12 -18.36 3.89 0.52
CA ALA A 12 -19.52 3.06 0.22
C ALA A 12 -19.41 2.38 -1.16
N PHE A 13 -18.91 3.10 -2.15
CA PHE A 13 -18.64 2.56 -3.48
C PHE A 13 -17.56 1.46 -3.46
N VAL A 14 -16.43 1.71 -2.79
CA VAL A 14 -15.36 0.72 -2.64
C VAL A 14 -15.89 -0.55 -1.96
N PHE A 15 -16.64 -0.42 -0.86
CA PHE A 15 -17.26 -1.57 -0.19
C PHE A 15 -18.22 -2.33 -1.10
N ASN A 16 -19.04 -1.60 -1.87
CA ASN A 16 -19.98 -2.20 -2.81
C ASN A 16 -19.27 -2.97 -3.94
N VAL A 17 -18.20 -2.42 -4.51
CA VAL A 17 -17.41 -3.11 -5.54
C VAL A 17 -16.76 -4.37 -4.97
N ILE A 18 -16.15 -4.28 -3.77
CA ILE A 18 -15.51 -5.43 -3.12
C ILE A 18 -16.56 -6.52 -2.83
N SER A 19 -17.74 -6.17 -2.33
CA SER A 19 -18.78 -7.14 -1.96
C SER A 19 -19.39 -7.87 -3.15
N GLN A 20 -19.48 -7.21 -4.31
CA GLN A 20 -20.03 -7.81 -5.54
C GLN A 20 -18.95 -8.49 -6.40
N SER A 21 -17.67 -8.23 -6.16
CA SER A 21 -16.59 -8.79 -6.97
C SER A 21 -16.45 -10.30 -6.78
N SER A 22 -16.77 -11.07 -7.83
CA SER A 22 -16.55 -12.52 -7.88
C SER A 22 -15.13 -12.83 -8.37
N VAL A 23 -14.12 -12.52 -7.54
CA VAL A 23 -12.72 -12.83 -7.87
C VAL A 23 -12.41 -14.29 -7.48
N PRO A 24 -11.89 -15.13 -8.39
CA PRO A 24 -11.46 -16.49 -8.07
C PRO A 24 -10.49 -16.52 -6.89
N LEU A 25 -10.56 -17.57 -6.07
CA LEU A 25 -9.69 -17.71 -4.90
C LEU A 25 -8.20 -17.70 -5.27
N SER A 26 -7.83 -18.33 -6.38
CA SER A 26 -6.46 -18.34 -6.92
C SER A 26 -5.94 -16.92 -7.17
N THR A 27 -6.74 -16.07 -7.80
CA THR A 27 -6.39 -14.67 -8.07
C THR A 27 -6.28 -13.87 -6.77
N LYS A 28 -7.21 -14.04 -5.83
CA LYS A 28 -7.14 -13.38 -4.51
C LYS A 28 -5.85 -13.73 -3.76
N LEU A 29 -5.50 -15.02 -3.73
CA LEU A 29 -4.26 -15.49 -3.11
C LEU A 29 -3.02 -14.93 -3.81
N MET A 30 -3.02 -14.84 -5.14
CA MET A 30 -1.94 -14.23 -5.90
C MET A 30 -1.77 -12.75 -5.55
N MET A 31 -2.87 -11.98 -5.46
CA MET A 31 -2.83 -10.56 -5.08
C MET A 31 -2.29 -10.36 -3.67
N VAL A 32 -2.75 -11.17 -2.71
CA VAL A 32 -2.25 -11.14 -1.32
C VAL A 32 -0.77 -11.51 -1.27
N GLY A 33 -0.37 -12.59 -1.95
CA GLY A 33 1.02 -13.04 -2.02
C GLY A 33 1.94 -11.98 -2.62
N TYR A 34 1.54 -11.39 -3.75
CA TYR A 34 2.26 -10.30 -4.39
C TYR A 34 2.40 -9.09 -3.45
N SER A 35 1.32 -8.73 -2.75
CA SER A 35 1.32 -7.60 -1.81
C SER A 35 2.30 -7.85 -0.67
N VAL A 36 2.22 -9.02 -0.01
CA VAL A 36 3.12 -9.39 1.10
C VAL A 36 4.57 -9.42 0.64
N LEU A 37 4.84 -10.08 -0.50
CA LEU A 37 6.20 -10.19 -1.04
C LEU A 37 6.79 -8.83 -1.35
N THR A 38 6.01 -7.94 -1.98
CA THR A 38 6.44 -6.57 -2.28
C THR A 38 6.83 -5.81 -1.01
N HIS A 39 6.02 -5.89 0.05
CA HIS A 39 6.33 -5.20 1.32
C HIS A 39 7.60 -5.75 1.97
N ILE A 40 7.79 -7.08 1.94
CA ILE A 40 9.02 -7.72 2.46
C ILE A 40 10.24 -7.27 1.66
N MET A 41 10.16 -7.26 0.33
CA MET A 41 11.28 -6.86 -0.53
C MET A 41 11.67 -5.39 -0.31
N VAL A 42 10.68 -4.51 -0.17
CA VAL A 42 10.91 -3.09 0.16
C VAL A 42 11.58 -2.95 1.53
N ALA A 43 11.11 -3.69 2.54
CA ALA A 43 11.71 -3.70 3.88
C ALA A 43 13.18 -4.13 3.84
N ILE A 44 13.49 -5.22 3.12
CA ILE A 44 14.85 -5.72 2.94
C ILE A 44 15.72 -4.67 2.25
N GLY A 45 15.20 -4.03 1.20
CA GLY A 45 15.88 -2.93 0.51
C GLY A 45 16.22 -1.77 1.44
N ALA A 46 15.27 -1.32 2.26
CA ALA A 46 15.49 -0.25 3.23
C ALA A 46 16.56 -0.62 4.28
N VAL A 47 16.56 -1.87 4.76
CA VAL A 47 17.62 -2.38 5.66
C VAL A 47 18.98 -2.34 4.97
N PHE A 48 19.07 -2.80 3.73
CA PHE A 48 20.31 -2.85 2.98
C PHE A 48 20.88 -1.45 2.74
N VAL A 49 20.05 -0.51 2.30
CA VAL A 49 20.42 0.90 2.13
C VAL A 49 20.90 1.50 3.46
N GLY A 50 20.15 1.28 4.54
CA GLY A 50 20.51 1.79 5.86
C GLY A 50 21.87 1.25 6.36
N LYS A 51 22.17 -0.03 6.09
CA LYS A 51 23.47 -0.65 6.39
C LYS A 51 24.60 -0.07 5.54
N ILE A 52 24.41 0.09 4.23
CA ILE A 52 25.42 0.71 3.34
C ILE A 52 25.75 2.13 3.81
N LEU A 53 24.76 2.87 4.27
CA LEU A 53 24.92 4.24 4.76
C LEU A 53 25.48 4.33 6.20
N GLY A 54 25.85 3.20 6.82
CA GLY A 54 26.41 3.14 8.17
C GLY A 54 25.48 3.67 9.27
N ARG A 55 24.16 3.56 9.09
CA ARG A 55 23.18 4.13 10.02
C ARG A 55 22.97 3.26 11.26
N SER A 56 22.55 3.89 12.36
CA SER A 56 22.18 3.17 13.59
C SER A 56 20.90 2.36 13.39
N ARG A 57 20.65 1.38 14.26
CA ARG A 57 19.50 0.46 14.14
C ARG A 57 18.16 1.20 14.16
N GLU A 58 18.07 2.26 14.95
CA GLU A 58 16.89 3.11 15.10
C GLU A 58 16.56 3.82 13.79
N ILE A 59 17.57 4.36 13.11
CA ILE A 59 17.41 5.04 11.82
C ILE A 59 17.06 4.03 10.72
N ILE A 60 17.66 2.84 10.74
CA ILE A 60 17.29 1.77 9.79
C ILE A 60 15.83 1.36 9.99
N ALA A 61 15.37 1.20 11.23
CA ALA A 61 13.97 0.91 11.52
C ALA A 61 13.04 2.02 11.00
N ALA A 62 13.43 3.29 11.15
CA ALA A 62 12.69 4.41 10.58
C ALA A 62 12.61 4.32 9.04
N PHE A 63 13.70 3.98 8.35
CA PHE A 63 13.71 3.77 6.89
C PHE A 63 12.75 2.66 6.46
N VAL A 64 12.75 1.55 7.19
CA VAL A 64 11.82 0.44 6.95
C VAL A 64 10.38 0.92 7.10
N LEU A 65 10.02 1.59 8.19
CA LEU A 65 8.67 2.07 8.43
C LEU A 65 8.16 3.02 7.33
N ILE A 66 8.95 4.04 6.96
CA ILE A 66 8.52 5.00 5.93
C ILE A 66 8.42 4.38 4.54
N SER A 67 9.23 3.35 4.25
CA SER A 67 9.25 2.68 2.94
C SER A 67 8.08 1.72 2.75
N ILE A 68 7.69 0.99 3.82
CA ILE A 68 6.58 0.05 3.79
C ILE A 68 5.23 0.79 3.84
N PHE A 69 5.11 1.83 4.66
CA PHE A 69 3.87 2.59 4.84
C PHE A 69 3.86 3.88 4.01
N GLY A 70 3.94 3.72 2.68
CA GLY A 70 3.81 4.83 1.75
C GLY A 70 2.42 5.48 1.81
N ASN A 71 2.32 6.74 1.37
CA ASN A 71 1.05 7.44 1.23
C ASN A 71 0.30 6.96 -0.03
N VAL A 72 -0.11 5.69 -0.05
CA VAL A 72 -0.75 5.04 -1.21
C VAL A 72 -2.08 5.74 -1.57
N GLY A 73 -2.74 6.36 -0.58
CA GLY A 73 -3.95 7.16 -0.79
C GLY A 73 -3.72 8.40 -1.65
N ASN A 74 -2.59 9.11 -1.49
CA ASN A 74 -2.24 10.24 -2.34
C ASN A 74 -1.72 9.78 -3.72
N PHE A 75 -0.95 8.70 -3.77
CA PHE A 75 -0.41 8.19 -5.04
C PHE A 75 -1.48 7.57 -5.95
N GLY A 76 -2.54 6.97 -5.38
CA GLY A 76 -3.66 6.41 -6.14
C GLY A 76 -4.55 7.45 -6.82
N LEU A 77 -4.59 8.69 -6.30
CA LEU A 77 -5.34 9.79 -6.92
C LEU A 77 -4.78 10.19 -8.28
N SER A 78 -3.45 10.15 -8.45
CA SER A 78 -2.76 10.42 -9.72
C SER A 78 -2.86 9.29 -10.75
N LEU A 79 -3.39 8.12 -10.39
CA LEU A 79 -3.62 6.98 -11.29
C LEU A 79 -5.05 6.95 -11.86
N LEU A 80 -5.93 7.81 -11.35
CA LEU A 80 -7.28 8.02 -11.87
C LEU A 80 -7.25 9.24 -12.81
N ASP A 81 -6.84 9.03 -14.06
CA ASP A 81 -7.20 9.97 -15.13
C ASP A 81 -8.72 9.85 -15.36
N PHE A 82 -9.44 10.96 -15.20
CA PHE A 82 -10.87 11.08 -15.51
C PHE A 82 -11.10 11.34 -17.00
#